data_AF-A0A947WC60-F1
#
_entry.id   AF-A0A947WC60-F1
#
_cell.length_a   1.000
_cell.length_b   1.000
_cell.length_c   1.000
_cell.angle_alpha   90.00
_cell.angle_beta   90.00
_cell.angle_gamma   90.00
#
_symmetry.space_group_name_H-M   'P 1'
#
loop_
_entity.id
_entity.type
_entity.pdbx_description
1 polymer ?
#
loop_
_entity_poly.entity_id
_entity_poly.type
_entity_poly.pdbx_seq_one_letter_code
_entity_poly.pdbx_strand_id
1 'polypeptide(L)'
;IVENGQIVQREALSGIEILHFPGTGDLEAFNTDGLRTLAQTIDAPNMVEKTLRYPGHASQMKLLRDMGLFATHEVILPEGQAVRPIDLTTSLLFPLWEMQEGERDITVMRIRVCGSLEGTAQCITYDLLDRYDEATQTTSMARTTGYAATTAARMLASGLFDRHGIFPPEFVGQKPDCVDFMLQGLEQRGIIYRQTITQD
;
A
#
# COMPACT_ATOMS: atom_id res chain seq x y z
N ILE A 1 -5.17 6.59 11.64
CA ILE A 1 -6.49 6.24 11.05
C ILE A 1 -7.46 7.40 11.28
N VAL A 2 -8.61 7.41 10.62
CA VAL A 2 -9.72 8.31 10.93
C VAL A 2 -10.89 7.47 11.43
N GLU A 3 -11.41 7.80 12.60
CA GLU A 3 -12.58 7.15 13.20
C GLU A 3 -13.56 8.23 13.67
N ASN A 4 -14.82 8.12 13.26
CA ASN A 4 -15.88 9.09 13.60
C ASN A 4 -15.49 10.57 13.33
N GLY A 5 -14.79 10.81 12.23
CA GLY A 5 -14.32 12.13 11.82
C GLY A 5 -13.11 12.66 12.60
N GLN A 6 -12.51 11.86 13.48
CA GLN A 6 -11.33 12.25 14.24
C GLN A 6 -10.10 11.45 13.81
N ILE A 7 -8.95 12.13 13.71
CA ILE A 7 -7.67 11.46 13.50
C ILE A 7 -7.27 10.76 14.80
N VAL A 8 -7.09 9.45 14.71
CA VAL A 8 -6.75 8.61 15.86
C VAL A 8 -5.42 7.90 15.61
N GLN A 9 -4.54 7.95 16.61
CA GLN A 9 -3.29 7.21 16.62
C GLN A 9 -3.51 5.80 17.18
N ARG A 10 -2.95 4.81 16.48
CA ARG A 10 -2.93 3.40 16.89
C ARG A 10 -1.50 2.90 16.80
N GLU A 11 -1.19 1.85 17.55
CA GLU A 11 0.10 1.18 17.45
C GLU A 11 0.28 0.58 16.05
N ALA A 12 1.49 0.63 15.50
CA ALA A 12 1.82 -0.11 14.28
C ALA A 12 1.63 -1.62 14.49
N LEU A 13 1.28 -2.36 13.43
CA LEU A 13 1.00 -3.81 13.51
C LEU A 13 -0.21 -4.16 14.42
N SER A 14 -1.07 -3.19 14.75
CA SER A 14 -2.34 -3.42 15.45
C SER A 14 -3.51 -3.60 14.49
N GLY A 15 -4.70 -3.94 15.00
CA GLY A 15 -5.91 -4.09 14.18
C GLY A 15 -5.79 -5.21 13.14
N ILE A 16 -5.12 -6.29 13.52
CA ILE A 16 -4.88 -7.47 12.68
C ILE A 16 -6.22 -8.11 12.34
N GLU A 17 -6.47 -8.31 11.05
CA GLU A 17 -7.58 -9.10 10.53
C GLU A 17 -7.08 -10.03 9.43
N ILE A 18 -7.74 -11.17 9.25
CA ILE A 18 -7.45 -12.08 8.14
C ILE A 18 -8.45 -11.82 7.02
N LEU A 19 -7.93 -11.58 5.83
CA LEU A 19 -8.70 -11.34 4.61
C LEU A 19 -8.36 -12.41 3.58
N HIS A 20 -9.39 -12.98 2.97
CA HIS A 20 -9.23 -13.92 1.87
C HIS A 20 -9.18 -13.18 0.52
N PHE A 21 -8.16 -13.49 -0.28
CA PHE A 21 -7.98 -12.94 -1.62
C PHE A 21 -7.88 -14.06 -2.67
N PRO A 22 -8.79 -14.09 -3.66
CA PRO A 22 -8.69 -15.04 -4.76
C PRO A 22 -7.31 -14.97 -5.45
N GLY A 23 -6.63 -16.12 -5.53
CA GLY A 23 -5.31 -16.24 -6.17
C GLY A 23 -4.11 -16.08 -5.25
N THR A 24 -4.27 -15.57 -4.02
CA THR A 24 -3.18 -15.50 -3.03
C THR A 24 -3.47 -16.23 -1.72
N GLY A 25 -4.74 -16.56 -1.47
CA GLY A 25 -5.18 -17.18 -0.23
C GLY A 25 -5.39 -16.14 0.86
N ASP A 26 -5.14 -16.54 2.10
CA ASP A 26 -5.34 -15.68 3.26
C ASP A 26 -4.14 -14.77 3.47
N LEU A 27 -4.43 -13.48 3.68
CA LEU A 27 -3.46 -12.46 4.06
C LEU A 27 -3.92 -11.81 5.36
N GLU A 28 -2.97 -11.49 6.23
CA GLU A 28 -3.22 -10.64 7.38
C GLU A 28 -3.08 -9.16 6.98
N ALA A 29 -4.06 -8.35 7.37
CA ALA A 29 -4.06 -6.91 7.22
C ALA A 29 -3.89 -6.25 8.58
N PHE A 30 -3.00 -5.27 8.69
CA PHE A 30 -2.79 -4.53 9.93
C PHE A 30 -2.55 -3.05 9.68
N ASN A 31 -2.80 -2.25 10.72
CA ASN A 31 -2.69 -0.80 10.65
C ASN A 31 -1.25 -0.37 10.32
N THR A 32 -1.15 0.47 9.30
CA THR A 32 0.07 1.17 8.90
C THR A 32 -0.21 2.66 8.73
N ASP A 33 0.86 3.43 8.51
CA ASP A 33 0.79 4.90 8.41
C ASP A 33 0.86 5.34 6.94
N GLY A 34 -0.22 5.11 6.19
CA GLY A 34 -0.31 5.42 4.77
C GLY A 34 -1.50 6.30 4.37
N LEU A 35 -2.40 6.66 5.29
CA LEU A 35 -3.45 7.65 4.97
C LEU A 35 -2.86 9.02 4.60
N ARG A 36 -1.80 9.46 5.27
CA ARG A 36 -1.06 10.70 4.95
C ARG A 36 -2.00 11.88 4.65
N THR A 37 -2.01 12.38 3.41
CA THR A 37 -2.83 13.52 2.99
C THR A 37 -4.31 13.19 2.88
N LEU A 38 -4.69 11.93 2.59
CA LEU A 38 -6.09 11.48 2.51
C LEU A 38 -6.88 11.80 3.77
N ALA A 39 -6.24 11.72 4.95
CA ALA A 39 -6.87 12.04 6.23
C ALA A 39 -7.31 13.51 6.36
N GLN A 40 -6.82 14.39 5.47
CA GLN A 40 -7.10 15.83 5.46
C GLN A 40 -7.83 16.28 4.18
N THR A 41 -7.79 15.48 3.12
CA THR A 41 -8.31 15.84 1.79
C THR A 41 -9.60 15.11 1.41
N ILE A 42 -9.92 14.00 2.07
CA ILE A 42 -11.17 13.24 1.89
C ILE A 42 -12.06 13.45 3.12
N ASP A 43 -13.26 13.98 2.89
CA ASP A 43 -14.27 14.15 3.94
C ASP A 43 -15.04 12.83 4.15
N ALA A 44 -14.41 11.88 4.85
CA ALA A 44 -15.01 10.61 5.22
C ALA A 44 -14.87 10.38 6.74
N PRO A 45 -15.94 9.97 7.44
CA PRO A 45 -15.90 9.80 8.89
C PRO A 45 -15.01 8.64 9.32
N ASN A 46 -14.79 7.64 8.46
CA ASN A 46 -13.95 6.49 8.76
C ASN A 46 -13.00 6.23 7.60
N MET A 47 -11.69 6.18 7.90
CA MET A 47 -10.66 5.86 6.93
C MET A 47 -9.55 5.05 7.60
N VAL A 48 -9.07 4.03 6.91
CA VAL A 48 -7.95 3.20 7.34
C VAL A 48 -7.16 2.75 6.12
N GLU A 49 -5.85 2.77 6.25
CA GLU A 49 -4.92 2.11 5.33
C GLU A 49 -4.24 0.97 6.11
N LYS A 50 -4.14 -0.18 5.46
CA LYS A 50 -3.56 -1.38 6.04
C LYS A 50 -2.58 -1.99 5.06
N THR A 51 -1.51 -2.53 5.62
CA THR A 51 -0.56 -3.34 4.88
C THR A 51 -0.96 -4.80 4.94
N LEU A 52 -0.87 -5.49 3.80
CA LEU A 52 -1.13 -6.92 3.67
C LEU A 52 0.17 -7.73 3.74
N ARG A 53 0.16 -8.82 4.50
CA ARG A 53 1.26 -9.79 4.60
C ARG A 53 0.71 -11.21 4.70
N TYR A 54 1.56 -12.20 4.49
CA TYR A 54 1.19 -13.59 4.77
C TYR A 54 1.02 -13.82 6.28
N PRO A 55 0.09 -14.69 6.71
CA PRO A 55 -0.20 -14.92 8.11
C PRO A 55 1.04 -15.25 8.94
N GLY A 56 1.19 -14.57 10.09
CA GLY A 56 2.31 -14.75 11.02
C GLY A 56 3.44 -13.72 10.86
N HIS A 57 3.41 -12.87 9.83
CA HIS A 57 4.43 -11.85 9.65
C HIS A 57 4.42 -10.80 10.77
N ALA A 58 3.24 -10.28 11.13
CA ALA A 58 3.08 -9.24 12.13
C ALA A 58 3.57 -9.70 13.51
N SER A 59 3.33 -10.97 13.88
CA SER A 59 3.82 -11.52 15.15
C SER A 59 5.35 -11.66 15.16
N GLN A 60 5.96 -12.09 14.05
CA GLN A 60 7.41 -12.17 13.90
C GLN A 60 8.05 -10.77 13.98
N MET A 61 7.49 -9.77 13.29
CA MET A 61 8.00 -8.41 13.33
C MET A 61 7.84 -7.76 14.71
N LYS A 62 6.73 -8.05 15.42
CA LYS A 62 6.56 -7.62 16.82
C LYS A 62 7.61 -8.25 17.72
N LEU A 63 7.88 -9.55 17.58
CA LEU A 63 8.89 -10.23 18.38
C LEU A 63 10.27 -9.56 18.23
N LEU A 64 10.71 -9.31 16.99
CA LEU A 64 11.98 -8.62 16.74
C LEU A 64 12.02 -7.22 17.35
N ARG A 65 10.94 -6.46 17.19
CA ARG A 65 10.79 -5.12 17.79
C ARG A 65 10.89 -5.17 19.31
N ASP A 66 10.14 -6.07 19.93
CA ASP A 66 10.00 -6.17 21.39
C ASP A 66 11.28 -6.70 22.05
N MET A 67 12.10 -7.45 21.29
CA MET A 67 13.48 -7.81 21.67
C MET A 67 14.48 -6.64 21.57
N GLY A 68 14.06 -5.47 21.09
CA GLY A 68 14.92 -4.29 20.93
C GLY A 68 15.76 -4.30 19.65
N LEU A 69 15.57 -5.26 18.74
CA LEU A 69 16.37 -5.39 17.51
C LEU A 69 16.12 -4.26 16.51
N PHE A 70 15.02 -3.53 16.65
CA PHE A 70 14.72 -2.35 15.83
C PHE A 70 15.02 -1.02 16.53
N ALA A 71 15.68 -1.06 17.70
CA ALA A 71 16.07 0.16 18.39
C ALA A 71 17.06 0.99 17.54
N THR A 72 16.82 2.30 17.50
CA THR A 72 17.62 3.25 16.72
C THR A 72 18.72 3.94 17.53
N HIS A 73 18.67 3.83 18.87
CA HIS A 73 19.72 4.31 19.76
C HIS A 73 20.84 3.28 19.90
N GLU A 74 22.02 3.74 20.30
CA GLU A 74 23.18 2.88 20.50
C GLU A 74 23.07 2.10 21.81
N VAL A 75 23.51 0.84 21.77
CA VAL A 75 23.81 0.01 22.93
C VAL A 75 25.31 -0.23 22.99
N ILE A 76 25.88 -0.25 24.19
CA ILE A 76 27.30 -0.50 24.42
C ILE A 76 27.50 -1.98 24.75
N LEU A 77 28.27 -2.68 23.93
CA LEU A 77 28.63 -4.08 24.15
C LEU A 77 29.67 -4.22 25.28
N PRO A 78 29.88 -5.43 25.85
CA PRO A 78 30.86 -5.65 26.93
C PRO A 78 32.30 -5.19 26.61
N GLU A 79 32.69 -5.17 25.33
CA GLU A 79 34.00 -4.69 24.87
C GLU A 79 34.05 -3.18 24.57
N GLY A 80 32.99 -2.44 24.88
CA GLY A 80 32.90 -0.99 24.71
C GLY A 80 32.45 -0.52 23.33
N GLN A 81 32.24 -1.43 22.38
CA GLN A 81 31.73 -1.07 21.05
C GLN A 81 30.28 -0.60 21.11
N ALA A 82 30.00 0.56 20.52
CA ALA A 82 28.65 1.06 20.31
C ALA A 82 28.04 0.44 19.05
N VAL A 83 26.82 -0.08 19.17
CA VAL A 83 26.06 -0.67 18.05
C VAL A 83 24.63 -0.15 18.09
N ARG A 84 24.08 0.22 16.94
CA ARG A 84 22.63 0.46 16.80
C ARG A 84 21.97 -0.86 16.43
N PRO A 85 21.06 -1.43 17.24
CA PRO A 85 20.46 -2.73 16.96
C PRO A 85 19.79 -2.82 15.57
N ILE A 86 19.19 -1.73 15.10
CA ILE A 86 18.59 -1.68 13.76
C ILE A 86 19.62 -1.87 12.63
N ASP A 87 20.84 -1.34 12.78
CA ASP A 87 21.88 -1.45 11.76
C ASP A 87 22.42 -2.89 11.68
N LEU A 88 22.58 -3.54 12.84
CA LEU A 88 22.94 -4.96 12.91
C LEU A 88 21.84 -5.82 12.28
N THR A 89 20.59 -5.59 12.67
CA THR A 89 19.44 -6.39 12.22
C THR A 89 19.24 -6.27 10.72
N THR A 90 19.32 -5.06 10.15
CA THR A 90 19.21 -4.85 8.71
C THR A 90 20.40 -5.46 7.95
N SER A 91 21.62 -5.35 8.49
CA SER A 91 22.81 -5.99 7.89
C SER A 91 22.72 -7.51 7.83
N LEU A 92 22.02 -8.14 8.78
CA LEU A 92 21.77 -9.58 8.78
C LEU A 92 20.62 -9.98 7.85
N LEU A 93 19.51 -9.23 7.88
CA LEU A 93 18.27 -9.65 7.21
C LEU A 93 18.23 -9.28 5.73
N PHE A 94 18.82 -8.15 5.31
CA PHE A 94 18.77 -7.74 3.90
C PHE A 94 19.40 -8.76 2.94
N PRO A 95 20.60 -9.32 3.21
CA PRO A 95 21.15 -10.37 2.34
C PRO A 95 20.30 -11.66 2.32
N LEU A 96 19.60 -11.97 3.42
CA LEU A 96 18.76 -13.16 3.53
C LEU A 96 17.41 -13.02 2.82
N TRP A 97 16.93 -11.79 2.64
CA TRP A 97 15.64 -11.47 2.01
C TRP A 97 15.79 -10.83 0.63
N GLU A 98 17.01 -10.70 0.15
CA GLU A 98 17.28 -10.22 -1.20
C GLU A 98 16.67 -11.19 -2.21
N MET A 99 15.83 -10.64 -3.08
CA MET A 99 15.18 -11.42 -4.12
C MET A 99 16.23 -11.94 -5.11
N GLN A 100 16.27 -13.26 -5.28
CA GLN A 100 17.23 -13.93 -6.15
C GLN A 100 16.71 -14.03 -7.59
N GLU A 101 17.62 -14.29 -8.54
CA GLU A 101 17.25 -14.53 -9.94
C GLU A 101 16.27 -15.71 -10.04
N GLY A 102 15.16 -15.50 -10.75
CA GLY A 102 14.09 -16.50 -10.91
C GLY A 102 13.04 -16.51 -9.80
N GLU A 103 13.24 -15.75 -8.72
CA GLU A 103 12.18 -15.49 -7.75
C GLU A 103 11.13 -14.52 -8.31
N ARG A 104 9.90 -14.65 -7.81
CA ARG A 104 8.74 -13.95 -8.33
C ARG A 104 8.02 -13.23 -7.20
N ASP A 105 7.54 -12.03 -7.48
CA ASP A 105 6.72 -11.25 -6.56
C ASP A 105 5.27 -11.11 -7.05
N ILE A 106 4.45 -10.59 -6.16
CA ILE A 106 3.05 -10.26 -6.41
C ILE A 106 2.71 -8.93 -5.76
N THR A 107 1.73 -8.23 -6.33
CA THR A 107 1.13 -7.03 -5.74
C THR A 107 -0.35 -7.27 -5.55
N VAL A 108 -0.82 -7.14 -4.32
CA VAL A 108 -2.25 -7.23 -3.96
C VAL A 108 -2.68 -5.89 -3.40
N MET A 109 -3.77 -5.34 -3.93
CA MET A 109 -4.37 -4.13 -3.40
C MET A 109 -5.89 -4.22 -3.43
N ARG A 110 -6.53 -3.73 -2.36
CA ARG A 110 -7.97 -3.56 -2.27
C ARG A 110 -8.28 -2.16 -1.78
N ILE A 111 -9.10 -1.44 -2.55
CA ILE A 111 -9.67 -0.15 -2.16
C ILE A 111 -11.16 -0.36 -1.98
N ARG A 112 -11.70 -0.12 -0.80
CA ARG A 112 -13.13 -0.26 -0.50
C ARG A 112 -13.68 1.07 -0.01
N VAL A 113 -14.67 1.59 -0.71
CA VAL A 113 -15.36 2.85 -0.40
C VAL A 113 -16.83 2.51 -0.18
N CYS A 114 -17.35 2.81 1.00
CA CYS A 114 -18.74 2.55 1.36
C CYS A 114 -19.43 3.85 1.77
N GLY A 115 -20.68 4.03 1.33
CA GLY A 115 -21.48 5.21 1.62
C GLY A 115 -22.93 5.04 1.17
N SER A 116 -23.63 6.16 1.05
CA SER A 116 -24.97 6.19 0.48
C SER A 116 -24.94 6.93 -0.86
N LEU A 117 -25.45 6.28 -1.91
CA LEU A 117 -25.68 6.89 -3.21
C LEU A 117 -27.19 6.93 -3.44
N GLU A 118 -27.73 8.13 -3.62
CA GLU A 118 -29.18 8.35 -3.84
C GLU A 118 -30.07 7.68 -2.76
N GLY A 119 -29.60 7.67 -1.50
CA GLY A 119 -30.31 7.07 -0.37
C GLY A 119 -30.14 5.55 -0.24
N THR A 120 -29.43 4.90 -1.16
CA THR A 120 -29.14 3.46 -1.10
C THR A 120 -27.74 3.23 -0.55
N ALA A 121 -27.60 2.33 0.42
CA ALA A 121 -26.28 1.93 0.93
C ALA A 121 -25.53 1.14 -0.15
N GLN A 122 -24.30 1.54 -0.43
CA GLN A 122 -23.49 0.94 -1.47
C GLN A 122 -22.01 0.94 -1.07
N CYS A 123 -21.33 -0.15 -1.44
CA CYS A 123 -19.87 -0.24 -1.39
C CYS A 123 -19.32 -0.47 -2.80
N ILE A 124 -18.29 0.30 -3.16
CA ILE A 124 -17.48 0.10 -4.36
C ILE A 124 -16.14 -0.46 -3.90
N THR A 125 -15.75 -1.59 -4.49
CA THR A 125 -14.46 -2.24 -4.23
C THR A 125 -13.65 -2.31 -5.52
N TYR A 126 -12.39 -1.86 -5.46
CA TYR A 126 -11.40 -2.07 -6.51
C TYR A 126 -10.36 -3.05 -6.02
N ASP A 127 -10.21 -4.17 -6.72
CA ASP A 127 -9.21 -5.19 -6.45
C ASP A 127 -8.15 -5.24 -7.56
N LEU A 128 -6.88 -5.26 -7.17
CA LEU A 128 -5.73 -5.49 -8.03
C LEU A 128 -4.96 -6.71 -7.51
N LEU A 129 -4.72 -7.66 -8.40
CA LEU A 129 -3.76 -8.74 -8.21
C LEU A 129 -2.87 -8.77 -9.45
N ASP A 130 -1.65 -8.26 -9.30
CA ASP A 130 -0.62 -8.31 -10.32
C ASP A 130 0.47 -9.32 -9.90
N ARG A 131 1.17 -9.87 -10.89
CA ARG A 131 2.21 -10.89 -10.70
C ARG A 131 3.42 -10.55 -11.55
N TYR A 132 4.57 -11.09 -11.15
CA TYR A 132 5.79 -11.07 -11.95
C TYR A 132 5.52 -11.39 -13.43
N ASP A 133 6.06 -10.58 -14.33
CA ASP A 133 5.95 -10.76 -15.77
C ASP A 133 7.16 -11.52 -16.31
N GLU A 134 6.93 -12.78 -16.69
CA GLU A 134 7.95 -13.68 -17.24
C GLU A 134 8.51 -13.20 -18.58
N ALA A 135 7.68 -12.57 -19.42
CA ALA A 135 8.10 -12.18 -20.76
C ALA A 135 9.09 -11.01 -20.72
N THR A 136 8.90 -10.10 -19.76
CA THR A 136 9.74 -8.91 -19.59
C THR A 136 10.68 -8.99 -18.39
N GLN A 137 10.65 -10.11 -17.65
CA GLN A 137 11.38 -10.31 -16.40
C GLN A 137 11.23 -9.13 -15.41
N THR A 138 10.02 -8.57 -15.34
CA THR A 138 9.74 -7.39 -14.54
C THR A 138 8.86 -7.75 -13.35
N THR A 139 9.29 -7.33 -12.15
CA THR A 139 8.54 -7.55 -10.92
C THR A 139 7.18 -6.88 -10.92
N SER A 140 6.22 -7.48 -10.24
CA SER A 140 4.89 -6.91 -10.04
C SER A 140 4.96 -5.52 -9.42
N MET A 141 5.82 -5.36 -8.40
CA MET A 141 6.02 -4.07 -7.75
C MET A 141 6.57 -3.01 -8.72
N ALA A 142 7.56 -3.36 -9.55
CA ALA A 142 8.11 -2.43 -10.54
C ALA A 142 7.08 -2.04 -11.60
N ARG A 143 6.25 -2.98 -12.05
CA ARG A 143 5.17 -2.73 -13.03
C ARG A 143 4.12 -1.79 -12.46
N THR A 144 3.55 -2.15 -11.30
CA THR A 144 2.48 -1.38 -10.65
C THR A 144 2.93 0.01 -10.22
N THR A 145 4.21 0.18 -9.85
CA THR A 145 4.77 1.49 -9.51
C THR A 145 5.15 2.30 -10.75
N GLY A 146 5.98 1.73 -11.62
CA GLY A 146 6.57 2.42 -12.76
C GLY A 146 5.54 2.77 -13.83
N TYR A 147 4.59 1.88 -14.11
CA TYR A 147 3.55 2.18 -15.09
C TYR A 147 2.59 3.25 -14.58
N ALA A 148 2.20 3.23 -13.31
CA ALA A 148 1.40 4.31 -12.72
C ALA A 148 2.12 5.67 -12.84
N ALA A 149 3.40 5.73 -12.45
CA ALA A 149 4.18 6.96 -12.54
C ALA A 149 4.29 7.48 -13.99
N THR A 150 4.59 6.60 -14.96
CA THR A 150 4.71 7.03 -16.36
C THR A 150 3.37 7.38 -17.00
N THR A 151 2.27 6.76 -16.60
CA THR A 151 0.92 7.13 -17.06
C THR A 151 0.53 8.51 -16.51
N ALA A 152 0.80 8.79 -15.23
CA ALA A 152 0.59 10.12 -14.66
C ALA A 152 1.44 11.19 -15.37
N ALA A 153 2.70 10.89 -15.71
CA ALA A 153 3.55 11.79 -16.48
C ALA A 153 2.98 12.08 -17.89
N ARG A 154 2.43 11.07 -18.57
CA ARG A 154 1.77 11.24 -19.87
C ARG A 154 0.49 12.08 -19.77
N MET A 155 -0.28 11.90 -18.70
CA MET A 155 -1.49 12.68 -18.42
C MET A 155 -1.17 14.17 -18.20
N LEU A 156 -0.08 14.47 -17.49
CA LEU A 156 0.40 15.85 -17.34
C LEU A 156 0.90 16.41 -18.67
N ALA A 157 1.66 15.62 -19.44
CA ALA A 157 2.19 16.04 -20.72
C ALA A 157 1.11 16.28 -21.79
N SER A 158 -0.04 15.59 -21.71
CA SER A 158 -1.19 15.82 -22.60
C SER A 158 -2.00 17.07 -22.22
N GLY A 159 -1.73 17.67 -21.07
CA GLY A 159 -2.49 18.80 -20.54
C GLY A 159 -3.86 18.41 -19.94
N LEU A 160 -4.15 17.11 -19.79
CA LEU A 160 -5.42 16.65 -19.21
C LEU A 160 -5.56 17.09 -17.74
N PHE A 161 -4.43 17.11 -17.02
CA PHE A 161 -4.32 17.73 -15.71
C PHE A 161 -3.39 18.94 -15.77
N ASP A 162 -3.96 20.13 -15.55
CA ASP A 162 -3.36 21.44 -15.84
C ASP A 162 -3.15 22.32 -14.60
N ARG A 163 -3.49 21.82 -13.40
CA ARG A 163 -3.28 22.56 -12.15
C ARG A 163 -1.79 22.68 -11.85
N HIS A 164 -1.35 23.90 -11.56
CA HIS A 164 0.03 24.19 -11.17
C HIS A 164 0.26 24.11 -9.65
N GLY A 165 1.49 23.77 -9.25
CA GLY A 165 1.93 23.72 -7.86
C GLY A 165 2.19 22.31 -7.36
N ILE A 166 2.28 22.16 -6.04
CA ILE A 166 2.43 20.85 -5.36
C ILE A 166 1.04 20.46 -4.85
N PHE A 167 0.58 19.28 -5.27
CA PHE A 167 -0.72 18.75 -4.87
C PHE A 167 -0.62 17.23 -4.68
N PRO A 168 -1.43 16.67 -3.78
CA PRO A 168 -1.46 15.24 -3.57
C PRO A 168 -2.29 14.53 -4.67
N PRO A 169 -2.10 13.21 -4.89
CA PRO A 169 -2.73 12.48 -5.99
C PRO A 169 -4.26 12.49 -5.99
N GLU A 170 -4.89 12.57 -4.81
CA GLU A 170 -6.35 12.63 -4.69
C GLU A 170 -6.97 13.85 -5.39
N PHE A 171 -6.21 14.92 -5.62
CA PHE A 171 -6.69 16.08 -6.39
C PHE A 171 -6.76 15.80 -7.89
N VAL A 172 -5.91 14.89 -8.39
CA VAL A 172 -6.06 14.34 -9.74
C VAL A 172 -7.34 13.49 -9.80
N GLY A 173 -7.58 12.70 -8.74
CA GLY A 173 -8.76 11.84 -8.62
C GLY A 173 -10.11 12.57 -8.62
N GLN A 174 -10.13 13.88 -8.37
CA GLN A 174 -11.35 14.71 -8.46
C GLN A 174 -11.80 14.95 -9.91
N LYS A 175 -10.95 14.70 -10.91
CA LYS A 175 -11.30 14.81 -12.33
C LYS A 175 -11.55 13.39 -12.90
N PRO A 176 -12.80 13.00 -13.20
CA PRO A 176 -13.10 11.67 -13.73
C PRO A 176 -12.28 11.29 -14.96
N ASP A 177 -12.11 12.22 -15.91
CA ASP A 177 -11.31 11.98 -17.12
C ASP A 177 -9.84 11.63 -16.80
N CYS A 178 -9.27 12.19 -15.72
CA CYS A 178 -7.92 11.86 -15.28
C CYS A 178 -7.88 10.44 -14.68
N VAL A 179 -8.90 10.06 -13.91
CA VAL A 179 -9.02 8.70 -13.36
C VAL A 179 -9.15 7.69 -14.50
N ASP A 180 -10.02 7.96 -15.48
CA ASP A 180 -10.22 7.10 -16.64
C ASP A 180 -8.95 6.96 -17.46
N PHE A 181 -8.23 8.07 -17.71
CA PHE A 181 -6.94 8.04 -18.40
C PHE A 181 -5.91 7.16 -17.67
N MET A 182 -5.85 7.27 -16.33
CA MET A 182 -4.95 6.47 -15.51
C MET A 182 -5.31 4.97 -15.58
N LEU A 183 -6.59 4.62 -15.39
CA LEU A 183 -7.06 3.24 -15.40
C LEU A 183 -6.89 2.59 -16.79
N GLN A 184 -7.24 3.29 -17.87
CA GLN A 184 -7.05 2.80 -19.24
C GLN A 184 -5.57 2.63 -19.59
N GLY A 185 -4.72 3.59 -19.20
CA GLY A 185 -3.27 3.50 -19.44
C GLY A 185 -2.62 2.34 -18.68
N LEU A 186 -3.09 2.05 -17.47
CA LEU A 186 -2.67 0.89 -16.68
C LEU A 186 -3.18 -0.43 -17.28
N GLU A 187 -4.44 -0.47 -17.72
CA GLU A 187 -5.05 -1.63 -18.37
C GLU A 187 -4.31 -2.00 -19.67
N GLN A 188 -3.92 -1.02 -20.49
CA GLN A 188 -3.09 -1.23 -21.69
C GLN A 188 -1.72 -1.87 -21.39
N ARG A 189 -1.25 -1.79 -20.14
CA ARG A 189 -0.02 -2.44 -19.65
C ARG A 189 -0.29 -3.75 -18.89
N GLY A 190 -1.54 -4.21 -18.87
CA GLY A 190 -1.97 -5.42 -18.15
C GLY A 190 -2.14 -5.22 -16.65
N ILE A 191 -2.13 -3.99 -16.13
CA ILE A 191 -2.41 -3.69 -14.72
C ILE A 191 -3.91 -3.42 -14.57
N ILE A 192 -4.64 -4.44 -14.14
CA ILE A 192 -6.11 -4.45 -14.19
C ILE A 192 -6.69 -4.27 -12.79
N TYR A 193 -7.45 -3.21 -12.62
CA TYR A 193 -8.29 -2.96 -11.45
C TYR A 193 -9.69 -3.52 -11.70
N ARG A 194 -10.13 -4.49 -10.91
CA ARG A 194 -11.48 -5.05 -11.01
C ARG A 194 -12.40 -4.32 -10.06
N GLN A 195 -13.40 -3.65 -10.61
CA GLN A 195 -14.44 -2.98 -9.85
C GLN A 195 -15.60 -3.92 -9.55
N THR A 196 -16.00 -3.99 -8.29
CA THR A 196 -17.23 -4.65 -7.83
C THR A 196 -18.08 -3.64 -7.07
N ILE A 197 -19.38 -3.64 -7.33
CA ILE A 197 -20.37 -2.82 -6.62
C ILE A 197 -21.30 -3.75 -5.85
N THR A 198 -21.41 -3.55 -4.54
CA THR A 198 -22.36 -4.26 -3.68
C THR A 198 -23.33 -3.26 -3.06
N GLN A 199 -24.62 -3.64 -3.03
CA GLN A 199 -25.64 -2.92 -2.28
C GLN A 199 -25.83 -3.67 -0.96
N ASP A 200 -25.77 -2.94 0.15
CA ASP A 200 -26.01 -3.49 1.50
C ASP A 200 -27.51 -3.53 1.80
#